data_AF-A0A1Z5I9S7-F1
#
_entry.id   AF-A0A1Z5I9S7-F1
#
_cell.length_a   1.000
_cell.length_b   1.000
_cell.length_c   1.000
_cell.angle_alpha   90.00
_cell.angle_beta   90.00
_cell.angle_gamma   90.00
#
_symmetry.space_group_name_H-M   'P 1'
#
loop_
_entity.id
_entity.type
_entity.pdbx_description
1 polymer ?
#
loop_
_entity_poly.entity_id
_entity_poly.type
_entity_poly.pdbx_seq_one_letter_code
_entity_poly.pdbx_strand_id
1 'polypeptide(L)' 'MTLTDTDYNILEAIASGKVEPGTSPRHFVDYCDNVIGGNPQPLIDAGYIDADPYINGLTEKGKQALANRQK' A
#
# COMPACT_ATOMS: atom_id res chain seq x y z
N MET A 1 4.13 -0.02 -14.37
CA MET A 1 2.75 0.32 -13.97
C MET A 1 2.68 1.81 -13.73
N THR A 2 1.60 2.46 -14.16
CA THR A 2 1.28 3.84 -13.78
C THR A 2 0.38 3.79 -12.55
N LEU A 3 0.72 4.51 -11.49
CA LEU A 3 -0.07 4.56 -10.25
C LEU A 3 -1.27 5.49 -10.42
N THR A 4 -2.43 5.01 -9.98
CA THR A 4 -3.69 5.76 -9.91
C THR A 4 -3.81 6.49 -8.57
N ASP A 5 -4.79 7.38 -8.44
CA ASP A 5 -5.07 8.02 -7.15
C ASP A 5 -5.44 7.01 -6.07
N THR A 6 -6.17 5.95 -6.42
CA THR A 6 -6.51 4.85 -5.51
C THR A 6 -5.25 4.13 -5.04
N ASP A 7 -4.31 3.86 -5.94
CA ASP A 7 -3.03 3.23 -5.57
C ASP A 7 -2.27 4.07 -4.54
N TYR A 8 -2.20 5.38 -4.76
CA TYR A 8 -1.55 6.27 -3.81
C TYR A 8 -2.28 6.36 -2.46
N ASN A 9 -3.62 6.28 -2.45
CA ASN A 9 -4.39 6.24 -1.20
C ASN A 9 -4.08 4.97 -0.40
N ILE A 10 -3.84 3.83 -1.07
CA ILE A 10 -3.37 2.59 -0.43
C ILE A 10 -1.98 2.79 0.17
N LEU A 11 -1.04 3.35 -0.59
CA LEU A 11 0.31 3.62 -0.08
C LEU A 11 0.27 4.61 1.12
N GLU A 12 -0.58 5.63 1.05
CA GLU A 12 -0.75 6.61 2.12
C GLU A 12 -1.37 5.99 3.39
N ALA A 13 -2.29 5.03 3.26
CA ALA A 13 -2.86 4.32 4.41
C ALA A 13 -1.77 3.57 5.21
N ILE A 14 -0.80 2.96 4.52
CA ILE A 14 0.37 2.35 5.17
C ILE A 14 1.27 3.43 5.78
N ALA A 15 1.63 4.47 5.01
CA ALA A 15 2.54 5.52 5.46
C ALA A 15 2.01 6.31 6.68
N SER A 16 0.69 6.48 6.77
CA SER A 16 0.01 7.17 7.87
C SER A 16 -0.25 6.29 9.09
N GLY A 17 0.08 4.99 9.02
CA GLY A 17 -0.12 4.04 10.12
C GLY A 17 -1.55 3.51 10.25
N LYS A 18 -2.42 3.72 9.27
CA LYS A 18 -3.76 3.08 9.24
C LYS A 18 -3.66 1.57 9.03
N VAL A 19 -2.55 1.11 8.47
CA VAL A 19 -2.20 -0.30 8.33
C VAL A 19 -0.89 -0.53 9.08
N GLU A 20 -0.97 -1.23 10.20
CA GLU A 20 0.18 -1.48 11.06
C GLU A 20 1.03 -2.65 10.55
N PRO A 21 2.35 -2.64 10.80
CA PRO A 21 3.21 -3.79 10.54
C PRO A 21 2.68 -5.05 11.25
N GLY A 22 2.69 -6.20 10.56
CA GLY A 22 2.10 -7.44 11.05
C GLY A 22 0.64 -7.64 10.65
N THR A 23 0.03 -6.68 9.95
CA THR A 23 -1.31 -6.86 9.36
C THR A 23 -1.28 -8.03 8.36
N SER A 24 -2.26 -8.94 8.45
CA SER A 24 -2.34 -10.04 7.50
C SER A 24 -2.70 -9.51 6.10
N PRO A 25 -2.13 -10.09 5.02
CA PRO A 25 -2.45 -9.65 3.65
C PRO A 25 -3.96 -9.69 3.35
N ARG A 26 -4.66 -10.70 3.90
CA ARG A 26 -6.12 -10.81 3.77
C ARG A 26 -6.85 -9.63 4.41
N HIS A 27 -6.54 -9.28 5.66
CA HIS A 27 -7.19 -8.14 6.31
C HIS A 27 -6.84 -6.82 5.63
N PHE A 28 -5.62 -6.71 5.07
CA PHE A 28 -5.25 -5.54 4.30
C PHE A 28 -6.06 -5.41 3.01
N VAL A 29 -6.26 -6.51 2.26
CA VAL A 29 -7.15 -6.54 1.09
C VAL A 29 -8.58 -6.17 1.49
N ASP A 30 -9.12 -6.79 2.54
CA ASP A 30 -10.48 -6.49 3.03
C ASP A 30 -10.62 -4.99 3.41
N TYR A 31 -9.60 -4.40 4.04
CA TYR A 31 -9.57 -2.97 4.35
C TYR A 31 -9.55 -2.11 3.09
N CYS A 32 -8.69 -2.43 2.13
CA CYS A 32 -8.59 -1.67 0.88
C CYS A 32 -9.90 -1.75 0.07
N ASP A 33 -10.55 -2.91 0.01
CA ASP A 33 -11.83 -3.08 -0.70
C ASP A 33 -12.97 -2.26 -0.04
N ASN A 34 -13.04 -2.26 1.30
CA ASN A 34 -14.15 -1.62 2.02
C ASN A 34 -13.95 -0.12 2.28
N VAL A 35 -12.72 0.33 2.49
CA VAL A 35 -12.42 1.70 2.96
C VAL A 35 -11.86 2.58 1.85
N ILE A 36 -11.02 2.01 0.97
CA ILE A 36 -10.33 2.77 -0.07
C ILE A 36 -11.00 2.58 -1.45
N GLY A 37 -11.54 1.39 -1.70
CA GLY A 37 -12.12 0.99 -2.98
C GLY A 37 -11.08 0.54 -4.01
N GLY A 38 -10.00 -0.13 -3.58
CA GLY A 38 -8.92 -0.55 -4.48
C GLY A 38 -8.25 -1.87 -4.09
N ASN A 39 -7.57 -2.48 -5.06
CA ASN A 39 -6.84 -3.74 -4.86
C ASN A 39 -5.36 -3.45 -4.56
N PRO A 40 -4.80 -3.86 -3.41
CA PRO A 40 -3.39 -3.64 -3.09
C PRO A 40 -2.44 -4.62 -3.80
N GLN A 41 -2.94 -5.72 -4.38
CA GLN A 41 -2.10 -6.78 -4.95
C GLN A 41 -1.14 -6.29 -6.03
N PRO A 42 -1.54 -5.45 -7.01
CA PRO A 42 -0.61 -4.92 -8.01
C PRO A 42 0.54 -4.11 -7.42
N LEU A 43 0.33 -3.46 -6.26
CA LEU A 43 1.36 -2.69 -5.56
C LEU A 43 2.34 -3.60 -4.81
N ILE A 44 1.84 -4.71 -4.26
CA ILE A 44 2.66 -5.77 -3.67
C ILE A 44 3.53 -6.41 -4.76
N ASP A 45 2.91 -6.86 -5.86
CA ASP A 45 3.60 -7.53 -6.97
C ASP A 45 4.65 -6.63 -7.64
N ALA A 46 4.36 -5.33 -7.73
CA ALA A 46 5.30 -4.35 -8.26
C ALA A 46 6.35 -3.88 -7.24
N GLY A 47 6.34 -4.39 -6.01
CA GLY A 47 7.34 -4.13 -4.98
C GLY A 47 7.27 -2.75 -4.35
N TYR A 48 6.08 -2.13 -4.28
CA TYR A 48 5.86 -0.88 -3.53
C TYR A 48 5.57 -1.14 -2.05
N ILE A 49 5.02 -2.31 -1.74
CA ILE A 49 4.62 -2.73 -0.38
C ILE A 49 5.44 -3.96 -0.01
N ASP A 50 6.00 -3.95 1.19
CA ASP A 50 6.66 -5.12 1.78
C ASP A 50 5.57 -6.00 2.43
N ALA A 51 5.36 -7.18 1.85
CA ALA A 51 4.28 -8.10 2.19
C ALA A 51 4.76 -9.56 2.14
N ASP A 52 5.49 -10.01 3.15
CA ASP A 52 5.82 -11.44 3.35
C ASP A 52 6.19 -11.74 4.82
N PRO A 53 5.48 -12.66 5.53
CA PRO A 53 4.12 -13.16 5.27
C PRO A 53 3.03 -12.16 5.71
N TYR A 54 3.44 -11.02 6.27
CA TYR A 54 2.60 -9.94 6.75
C TYR A 54 2.94 -8.64 6.02
N ILE A 55 2.02 -7.68 6.05
CA ILE A 55 2.32 -6.32 5.62
C ILE A 55 3.30 -5.72 6.64
N ASN A 56 4.51 -5.40 6.19
CA ASN A 56 5.56 -4.81 7.02
C ASN A 56 5.69 -3.30 6.82
N GLY A 57 5.16 -2.78 5.72
CA GLY A 57 5.16 -1.35 5.41
C GLY A 57 5.43 -1.07 3.93
N LEU A 58 5.88 0.15 3.65
CA LEU A 58 6.31 0.55 2.31
C LEU A 58 7.78 0.16 2.08
N THR A 59 8.07 -0.35 0.89
CA THR A 59 9.45 -0.46 0.41
C THR A 59 10.01 0.94 0.09
N GLU A 60 11.31 1.03 -0.18
CA GLU A 60 11.92 2.27 -0.67
C GLU A 60 11.23 2.81 -1.94
N LYS A 61 10.79 1.90 -2.83
CA LYS A 61 10.04 2.25 -4.02
C LYS A 61 8.66 2.85 -3.67
N GLY A 62 7.96 2.28 -2.70
CA GLY A 62 6.71 2.81 -2.15
C GLY A 62 6.86 4.22 -1.59
N LYS A 63 7.89 4.43 -0.76
CA LYS A 63 8.17 5.74 -0.15
C LYS A 63 8.50 6.80 -1.21
N GLN A 64 9.33 6.46 -2.19
CA GLN A 64 9.68 7.37 -3.29
C GLN A 64 8.47 7.74 -4.15
N ALA A 65 7.57 6.80 -4.41
CA ALA A 65 6.34 7.08 -5.16
C ALA A 65 5.47 8.13 -4.46
N LEU A 66 5.25 8.00 -3.15
CA LEU A 66 4.52 9.00 -2.37
C LEU A 66 5.21 10.37 -2.36
N ALA A 67 6.53 10.39 -2.14
CA ALA A 67 7.29 11.64 -2.11
C ALA A 67 7.25 12.40 -3.45
N ASN A 68 7.20 11.67 -4.57
CA ASN A 68 7.11 12.28 -5.90
C ASN A 68 5.71 12.78 -6.25
N ARG A 69 4.64 12.24 -5.64
CA ARG A 69 3.26 12.74 -5.81
C ARG A 69 3.07 14.12 -5.16
N GLN A 70 3.79 14.39 -4.07
CA GLN A 70 3.69 15.63 -3.28
C GLN A 70 4.52 16.80 -3.84
N LYS A 71 5.25 16.59 -4.93
CA LYS A 71 6.03 17.62 -5.63
C LYS A 71 5.26 18.19 -6.81
#